data_AF-A0A6N7ILQ9-F1
#
_entry.id   AF-A0A6N7ILQ9-F1
#
_cell.length_a   1.000
_cell.length_b   1.000
_cell.length_c   1.000
_cell.angle_alpha   90.00
_cell.angle_beta   90.00
_cell.angle_gamma   90.00
#
_symmetry.space_group_name_H-M   'P 1'
#
loop_
_entity.id
_entity.type
_entity.pdbx_description
1 polymer ?
#
loop_
_entity_poly.entity_id
_entity_poly.type
_entity_poly.pdbx_seq_one_letter_code
_entity_poly.pdbx_strand_id
1 'polypeptide(L)'
;MAVLTIRDVPDDVRDVLSRDARERGQSLQAYLLNVLERQADFSRNRQLIAEIDRDLSRGGGAGPDAPDSAELLDQARTRQDSGE
;
A
#
# COMPACT_ATOMS: atom_id res chain seq x y z
N MET A 1 15.42 -8.69 -16.10
CA MET A 1 14.47 -9.82 -16.10
C MET A 1 15.04 -10.90 -15.21
N ALA A 2 14.38 -11.24 -14.11
CA ALA A 2 14.86 -12.21 -13.13
C ALA A 2 14.04 -13.50 -13.22
N VAL A 3 14.67 -14.65 -13.01
CA VAL A 3 14.01 -15.95 -12.96
C VAL A 3 14.11 -16.48 -11.55
N LEU A 4 12.98 -16.86 -10.97
CA LEU A 4 12.89 -17.45 -9.63
C LEU A 4 12.38 -18.88 -9.76
N THR A 5 13.12 -19.83 -9.17
CA THR A 5 12.74 -21.24 -9.13
C THR A 5 12.39 -21.60 -7.69
N ILE A 6 11.17 -22.10 -7.48
CA ILE A 6 10.72 -22.62 -6.18
C ILE A 6 10.90 -24.13 -6.22
N ARG A 7 11.67 -24.67 -5.27
CA ARG A 7 11.94 -26.11 -5.14
C ARG A 7 11.10 -26.70 -4.01
N ASP A 8 10.96 -28.02 -4.05
CA ASP A 8 10.34 -28.81 -2.99
C ASP A 8 8.89 -28.39 -2.69
N VAL A 9 8.16 -28.01 -3.73
CA VAL A 9 6.73 -27.69 -3.63
C VAL A 9 5.94 -29.00 -3.54
N PRO A 10 5.19 -29.25 -2.46
CA PRO A 10 4.31 -30.41 -2.36
C PRO A 10 3.30 -30.44 -3.52
N ASP A 11 3.02 -31.63 -4.06
CA ASP A 11 2.16 -31.78 -5.23
C ASP A 11 0.72 -31.29 -4.96
N ASP A 12 0.21 -31.50 -3.75
CA ASP A 12 -1.10 -31.01 -3.31
C ASP A 12 -1.16 -29.47 -3.34
N VAL A 13 -0.11 -28.80 -2.86
CA VAL A 13 -0.02 -27.33 -2.92
C VAL A 13 0.04 -26.86 -4.37
N ARG A 14 0.83 -27.51 -5.21
CA ARG A 14 0.94 -27.19 -6.64
C ARG A 14 -0.41 -27.33 -7.35
N ASP A 15 -1.16 -28.38 -7.04
CA ASP A 15 -2.44 -28.67 -7.66
C ASP A 15 -3.52 -27.67 -7.25
N VAL A 16 -3.57 -27.28 -5.97
CA VAL A 16 -4.46 -26.22 -5.48
C VAL A 16 -4.17 -24.90 -6.22
N LEU A 17 -2.90 -24.48 -6.27
CA LEU A 17 -2.53 -23.23 -6.95
C LEU A 17 -2.79 -23.29 -8.46
N SER A 18 -2.60 -24.46 -9.08
CA SER A 18 -2.90 -24.67 -10.51
C SER A 18 -4.40 -24.58 -10.79
N ARG A 19 -5.23 -25.07 -9.88
CA ARG A 19 -6.68 -24.94 -9.97
C ARG A 19 -7.11 -23.48 -9.85
N ASP A 20 -6.61 -22.76 -8.85
CA ASP A 20 -6.91 -21.34 -8.66
C ASP A 20 -6.51 -20.49 -9.87
N ALA A 21 -5.35 -20.78 -10.46
CA ALA A 21 -4.89 -20.10 -11.67
C ALA A 21 -5.85 -20.35 -12.85
N ARG A 22 -6.32 -21.59 -13.04
CA ARG A 22 -7.28 -21.95 -14.10
C ARG A 22 -8.63 -21.29 -13.91
N GLU A 23 -9.15 -21.25 -12.68
CA GLU A 23 -10.42 -20.56 -12.36
C GLU A 23 -10.36 -19.06 -12.71
N ARG A 24 -9.16 -18.47 -12.70
CA ARG A 24 -8.90 -17.07 -13.08
C ARG A 24 -8.50 -16.90 -14.55
N GLY A 25 -8.46 -17.97 -15.34
CA GLY A 25 -8.04 -17.94 -16.75
C GLY A 25 -6.56 -17.61 -16.94
N GLN A 26 -5.72 -17.88 -15.94
CA GLN A 26 -4.30 -17.55 -15.92
C GLN A 26 -3.43 -18.81 -15.97
N SER A 27 -2.20 -18.67 -16.50
CA SER A 27 -1.18 -19.69 -16.29
C SER A 27 -0.70 -19.66 -14.83
N LEU A 28 -0.22 -20.80 -14.31
CA LEU A 28 0.29 -20.89 -12.95
C LEU A 28 1.42 -19.88 -12.68
N GLN A 29 2.32 -19.67 -13.64
CA GLN A 29 3.39 -18.69 -13.51
C GLN A 29 2.86 -17.25 -13.41
N ALA A 30 1.89 -16.87 -14.26
CA ALA A 30 1.30 -15.53 -14.21
C ALA A 30 0.54 -15.30 -12.89
N TYR A 31 -0.19 -16.33 -12.43
CA TYR A 31 -0.87 -16.29 -11.15
C TYR A 31 0.11 -16.09 -9.98
N LEU A 32 1.18 -16.90 -9.92
CA LEU A 32 2.19 -16.80 -8.87
C LEU A 32 2.94 -15.46 -8.90
N LEU A 33 3.23 -14.94 -10.10
CA LEU A 33 3.83 -13.61 -10.23
C LEU A 33 2.92 -12.54 -9.62
N ASN A 34 1.61 -12.58 -9.90
CA ASN A 34 0.66 -11.63 -9.33
C ASN A 34 0.59 -11.72 -7.79
N VAL A 35 0.65 -12.94 -7.25
CA VAL A 35 0.70 -13.16 -5.79
C VAL A 35 1.98 -12.54 -5.20
N LEU A 36 3.13 -12.74 -5.85
CA LEU A 36 4.40 -12.16 -5.40
C LEU A 36 4.40 -10.63 -5.47
N GLU A 37 3.89 -10.04 -6.55
CA GLU A 37 3.76 -8.59 -6.72
C GLU A 37 2.89 -7.99 -5.62
N ARG A 38 1.69 -8.56 -5.40
CA ARG A 38 0.82 -8.12 -4.30
C ARG A 38 1.52 -8.21 -2.95
N GLN A 39 2.21 -9.31 -2.67
CA GLN A 39 2.91 -9.49 -1.40
C GLN A 39 4.04 -8.46 -1.22
N ALA A 40 4.76 -8.14 -2.30
CA ALA A 40 5.80 -7.11 -2.31
C ALA A 40 5.19 -5.72 -2.05
N ASP A 41 4.09 -5.38 -2.73
CA ASP A 41 3.37 -4.13 -2.55
C ASP A 41 2.86 -3.97 -1.12
N PHE A 42 2.24 -5.02 -0.56
CA PHE A 42 1.82 -5.00 0.85
C PHE A 42 3.00 -4.81 1.81
N SER A 43 4.12 -5.47 1.54
CA SER A 43 5.31 -5.34 2.38
C SER A 43 5.91 -3.94 2.29
N ARG A 44 5.96 -3.35 1.09
CA ARG A 44 6.39 -1.97 0.85
C ARG A 44 5.45 -0.97 1.52
N ASN A 45 4.15 -1.17 1.41
CA ASN A 45 3.15 -0.32 2.05
C ASN A 45 3.27 -0.38 3.58
N ARG A 46 3.48 -1.56 4.18
CA ARG A 46 3.75 -1.67 5.62
C ARG A 46 5.03 -0.96 6.04
N GLN A 47 6.09 -1.05 5.24
CA GLN A 47 7.34 -0.33 5.52
C GLN A 47 7.13 1.19 5.45
N LEU A 48 6.42 1.67 4.44
CA LEU A 48 6.07 3.09 4.30
C LEU A 48 5.21 3.57 5.48
N ILE A 49 4.21 2.79 5.90
CA ILE A 49 3.39 3.12 7.07
C ILE A 49 4.25 3.17 8.34
N ALA A 50 5.16 2.22 8.53
CA ALA A 50 6.07 2.20 9.67
C ALA A 50 7.11 3.35 9.63
N GLU A 51 7.47 3.85 8.46
CA GLU A 51 8.30 5.04 8.28
C GLU A 51 7.53 6.31 8.63
N ILE A 52 6.32 6.46 8.07
CA ILE A 52 5.41 7.56 8.40
C ILE A 52 5.14 7.61 9.89
N ASP A 53 4.84 6.47 10.52
CA ASP A 53 4.58 6.40 11.97
C ASP A 53 5.81 6.80 12.80
N ARG A 54 7.01 6.40 12.39
CA ARG A 54 8.27 6.84 13.03
C ARG A 54 8.53 8.33 12.85
N ASP A 55 8.19 8.90 11.70
CA ASP A 55 8.40 10.32 11.42
C ASP A 55 7.36 11.18 12.15
N LEU A 56 6.09 10.77 12.18
CA LEU A 56 5.05 11.38 13.01
C LEU A 56 5.39 11.29 14.50
N SER A 57 5.87 10.14 14.98
CA SER A 57 6.28 9.93 16.38
C SER A 57 7.52 10.74 16.78
N ARG A 58 8.39 11.09 15.82
CA ARG A 58 9.54 11.98 16.04
C ARG A 58 9.20 13.47 15.91
N GLY A 59 7.93 13.82 15.77
CA GLY A 59 7.46 15.21 15.69
C GLY A 59 7.38 15.76 14.26
N GLY A 60 7.33 14.90 13.24
CA GLY A 60 7.14 15.27 11.83
C GLY A 60 5.70 15.64 11.46
N GLY A 61 4.77 15.60 12.42
CA GLY A 61 3.44 16.19 12.27
C GLY A 61 3.49 17.71 12.43
N ALA A 62 2.39 18.38 12.08
CA ALA A 62 2.20 19.78 12.45
C ALA A 62 2.39 19.90 13.97
N GLY A 63 3.38 20.68 14.41
CA GLY A 63 3.74 20.79 15.83
C GLY A 63 2.54 21.28 16.66
N PRO A 64 2.62 21.24 18.00
CA PRO A 64 1.52 21.68 18.87
C PRO A 64 1.09 23.14 18.63
N ASP A 65 1.97 23.96 18.04
CA ASP A 65 1.72 25.36 17.67
C ASP A 65 1.17 25.54 16.25
N ALA A 66 0.95 24.46 15.50
CA ALA A 66 0.39 24.55 14.17
C ALA A 66 -1.12 24.89 14.24
N PRO A 67 -1.59 25.90 13.47
CA PRO A 67 -3.00 26.25 13.45
C PRO A 67 -3.85 25.10 12.91
N ASP A 68 -5.05 24.94 13.48
CA ASP A 68 -5.99 23.91 13.05
C ASP A 68 -6.30 24.11 11.56
N SER A 69 -6.17 23.03 10.79
CA SER A 69 -6.43 23.04 9.36
C SER A 69 -7.88 23.42 9.04
N ALA A 70 -8.83 23.09 9.92
CA ALA A 70 -10.23 23.49 9.78
C ALA A 70 -10.39 25.01 9.93
N GLU A 71 -9.71 25.62 10.92
CA GLU A 71 -9.76 27.07 11.14
C GLU A 71 -9.14 27.86 9.98
N LEU A 72 -8.03 27.37 9.42
CA LEU A 72 -7.41 27.98 8.23
C LEU A 72 -8.35 27.98 7.03
N LEU A 73 -9.12 26.90 6.85
CA LEU A 73 -10.05 26.76 5.73
C LEU A 73 -11.26 27.68 5.88
N ASP A 74 -11.78 27.82 7.09
CA ASP A 74 -12.87 28.75 7.37
C ASP A 74 -12.43 30.20 7.23
N GLN A 75 -11.24 30.57 7.72
CA GLN A 75 -10.68 31.92 7.51
C GLN A 75 -10.49 32.26 6.03
N ALA A 76 -10.08 31.28 5.21
CA ALA A 76 -9.95 31.46 3.77
C ALA A 76 -11.30 31.73 3.10
N ARG A 77 -12.37 31.03 3.52
CA ARG A 77 -13.73 31.24 3.03
C ARG A 77 -14.27 32.61 3.44
N THR A 78 -14.10 33.01 4.70
CA THR A 78 -14.60 34.32 5.18
C THR A 78 -13.88 35.48 4.49
N ARG A 79 -12.59 35.34 4.19
CA ARG A 79 -11.81 36.35 3.45
C ARG A 79 -12.28 36.49 1.99
N GLN A 80 -12.81 35.41 1.42
CA GLN A 80 -13.36 35.42 0.06
C GLN A 80 -14.76 36.05 0.04
N ASP A 81 -15.59 35.79 1.04
CA ASP A 81 -16.94 36.40 1.17
C ASP A 81 -16.90 37.87 1.61
N SER A 82 -15.81 38.34 2.22
CA SER A 82 -15.63 39.75 2.63
C SER A 82 -14.93 40.60 1.55
N GLY A 83 -14.69 40.03 0.37
CA GLY A 83 -14.09 40.70 -0.79
C GLY A 83 -15.14 41.13 -1.81
N GLU A 84 -16.03 42.05 -1.42
CA GLU A 84 -16.82 42.92 -2.31
C GLU A 84 -16.73 44.37 -1.79
#